data_AF-A0A2G2JL98-F1
#
_entry.id   AF-A0A2G2JL98-F1
#
_cell.length_a   1.000
_cell.length_b   1.000
_cell.length_c   1.000
_cell.angle_alpha   90.00
_cell.angle_beta   90.00
_cell.angle_gamma   90.00
#
_symmetry.space_group_name_H-M   'P 1'
#
loop_
_entity.id
_entity.type
_entity.pdbx_description
1 polymer ?
#
loop_
_entity_poly.entity_id
_entity_poly.type
_entity_poly.pdbx_seq_one_letter_code
_entity_poly.pdbx_strand_id
1 'polypeptide(L)'
;MITTLVPEWKDFTELAVYCFEVNGYRIQARCTDTATYKTLYEYDFTATDVGVNANPECTGEISPLEGYLDLVDEDSSRRYASFSLIIWPKSDLGLHQGRWNTSNIVRFDILKLFSSDSKLVEEWPNYSYPKFDSDIRVLTIKDRLWGHAVAGNYQDTDQFFTELTEELVIVLRFNASPCWPRDALPPADIKSHVMDFFLGYLEHFDIIQLGSVPNEELPPLGFYPSQRDEKEIDADGQTIQQSPDSSINDSDW
;
A
#
# COMPACT_ATOMS: atom_id res chain seq x y z
N MET A 1 -20.85 9.91 27.80
CA MET A 1 -20.16 10.98 27.08
C MET A 1 -18.86 10.36 26.59
N ILE A 2 -18.84 9.85 25.35
CA ILE A 2 -17.63 9.22 24.80
C ILE A 2 -16.79 10.37 24.28
N THR A 3 -15.77 10.75 25.05
CA THR A 3 -14.71 11.65 24.60
C THR A 3 -14.00 10.98 23.44
N THR A 4 -14.26 11.46 22.23
CA THR A 4 -13.55 11.11 21.00
C THR A 4 -12.12 11.61 21.14
N LEU A 5 -11.28 10.82 21.82
CA LEU A 5 -9.84 10.86 21.61
C LEU A 5 -9.65 10.28 20.20
N VAL A 6 -9.57 11.19 19.26
CA VAL A 6 -9.05 10.95 17.94
C VAL A 6 -7.55 11.13 18.10
N PRO A 7 -6.78 10.06 18.33
CA PRO A 7 -5.34 10.18 18.53
C PRO A 7 -4.70 10.81 17.30
N GLU A 8 -3.61 11.53 17.52
CA GLU A 8 -2.80 12.06 16.43
C GLU A 8 -2.23 10.87 15.64
N TRP A 9 -2.39 10.93 14.32
CA TRP A 9 -1.83 9.92 13.41
C TRP A 9 -0.31 9.89 13.56
N LYS A 10 0.28 8.70 13.39
CA LYS A 10 1.73 8.59 13.26
C LYS A 10 2.17 9.44 12.07
N ASP A 11 3.18 10.29 12.28
CA ASP A 11 3.73 11.11 11.22
C ASP A 11 4.33 10.18 10.14
N PHE A 12 3.88 10.31 8.88
CA PHE A 12 4.37 9.49 7.78
C PHE A 12 5.88 9.63 7.56
N THR A 13 6.50 10.71 8.05
CA THR A 13 7.95 10.90 8.02
C THR A 13 8.70 9.97 8.96
N GLU A 14 8.04 9.47 10.01
CA GLU A 14 8.56 8.51 10.99
C GLU A 14 8.36 7.05 10.55
N LEU A 15 7.91 6.81 9.31
CA LEU A 15 7.76 5.46 8.76
C LEU A 15 8.95 5.07 7.90
N ALA A 16 9.20 3.77 7.87
CA ALA A 16 10.13 3.15 6.95
C ALA A 16 9.73 3.45 5.50
N VAL A 17 10.71 3.38 4.60
CA VAL A 17 10.53 3.60 3.17
C VAL A 17 10.89 2.34 2.42
N TYR A 18 9.97 1.86 1.59
CA TYR A 18 10.22 0.82 0.61
C TYR A 18 10.20 1.43 -0.78
N CYS A 19 11.27 1.20 -1.54
CA CYS A 19 11.49 1.77 -2.85
C CYS A 19 11.85 0.69 -3.87
N PHE A 20 11.08 0.63 -4.95
CA PHE A 20 11.23 -0.36 -6.00
C PHE A 20 10.94 0.26 -7.37
N GLU A 21 11.24 -0.45 -8.45
CA GLU A 21 11.07 0.01 -9.81
C GLU A 21 10.25 -0.98 -10.62
N VAL A 22 9.36 -0.45 -11.46
CA VAL A 22 8.54 -1.23 -12.38
C VAL A 22 8.50 -0.50 -13.72
N ASN A 23 8.94 -1.15 -14.80
CA ASN A 23 8.85 -0.66 -16.19
C ASN A 23 9.27 0.82 -16.36
N GLY A 24 10.39 1.22 -15.73
CA GLY A 24 10.87 2.61 -15.82
C GLY A 24 10.10 3.61 -14.94
N TYR A 25 9.42 3.14 -13.89
CA TYR A 25 8.87 3.99 -12.82
C TYR A 25 9.44 3.60 -11.46
N ARG A 26 10.00 4.58 -10.74
CA ARG A 26 10.42 4.47 -9.35
C ARG A 26 9.21 4.70 -8.44
N ILE A 27 8.87 3.70 -7.63
CA ILE A 27 7.74 3.73 -6.70
C ILE A 27 8.28 3.75 -5.28
N GLN A 28 7.82 4.71 -4.49
CA GLN A 28 8.15 4.84 -3.08
C GLN A 28 6.88 4.72 -2.23
N ALA A 29 6.89 3.78 -1.29
CA ALA A 29 5.81 3.53 -0.36
C ALA A 29 6.32 3.62 1.08
N ARG A 30 5.50 4.19 1.97
CA ARG A 30 5.76 4.21 3.41
C ARG A 30 5.19 2.97 4.08
N CYS A 31 5.85 2.47 5.11
CA CYS A 31 5.40 1.29 5.86
C CYS A 31 6.02 1.22 7.25
N THR A 32 5.50 0.34 8.11
CA THR A 32 6.16 0.02 9.39
C THR A 32 7.43 -0.80 9.17
N ASP A 33 8.34 -0.78 10.15
CA ASP A 33 9.60 -1.53 10.10
C ASP A 33 9.40 -3.05 10.01
N THR A 34 8.23 -3.53 10.43
CA THR A 34 7.84 -4.93 10.45
C THR A 34 7.07 -5.37 9.20
N ALA A 35 6.96 -4.51 8.19
CA ALA A 35 6.32 -4.83 6.92
C ALA A 35 7.02 -5.99 6.21
N THR A 36 6.24 -6.80 5.50
CA THR A 36 6.75 -7.85 4.62
C THR A 36 6.96 -7.27 3.23
N TYR A 37 8.19 -7.35 2.73
CA TYR A 37 8.55 -6.81 1.42
C TYR A 37 9.36 -7.80 0.59
N LYS A 38 9.29 -7.65 -0.72
CA LYS A 38 10.13 -8.42 -1.66
C LYS A 38 11.53 -7.83 -1.73
N THR A 39 12.53 -8.71 -1.74
CA THR A 39 13.95 -8.35 -1.91
C THR A 39 14.33 -8.07 -3.36
N LEU A 40 13.47 -8.43 -4.31
CA LEU A 40 13.55 -7.99 -5.69
C LEU A 40 12.97 -6.58 -5.78
N TYR A 41 13.80 -5.58 -6.05
CA TYR A 41 13.39 -4.18 -6.13
C TYR A 41 13.18 -3.68 -7.56
N GLU A 42 13.40 -4.53 -8.57
CA GLU A 42 13.26 -4.15 -9.98
C GLU A 42 12.38 -5.19 -10.68
N TYR A 43 11.33 -4.71 -11.34
CA TYR A 43 10.38 -5.53 -12.07
C TYR A 43 10.27 -5.03 -13.50
N ASP A 44 10.32 -5.96 -14.44
CA ASP A 44 10.10 -5.67 -15.86
C ASP A 44 8.97 -6.55 -16.39
N PHE A 45 7.86 -5.90 -16.75
CA PHE A 45 6.70 -6.52 -17.35
C PHE A 45 6.80 -6.42 -18.87
N THR A 46 6.72 -7.58 -19.51
CA THR A 46 6.74 -7.71 -20.96
C THR A 46 5.41 -8.24 -21.47
N ALA A 47 4.92 -7.67 -22.56
CA ALA A 47 3.77 -8.21 -23.27
C ALA A 47 4.18 -9.50 -24.00
N THR A 48 3.34 -10.52 -23.87
CA THR A 48 3.49 -11.83 -24.53
C THR A 48 2.19 -12.20 -25.23
N ASP A 49 2.23 -13.24 -26.07
CA ASP A 49 1.04 -13.76 -26.76
C ASP A 49 -0.09 -14.21 -25.82
N VAL A 50 0.24 -14.47 -24.53
CA VAL A 50 -0.70 -14.97 -23.51
C VAL A 50 -1.07 -13.93 -22.44
N GLY A 51 -0.53 -12.71 -22.51
CA GLY A 51 -0.76 -11.67 -21.51
C GLY A 51 0.50 -10.87 -21.15
N VAL A 52 0.46 -10.13 -20.05
CA VAL A 52 1.59 -9.31 -19.56
C VAL A 52 2.23 -10.00 -18.37
N ASN A 53 3.55 -10.22 -18.42
CA ASN A 53 4.28 -11.02 -17.42
C ASN A 53 5.50 -10.28 -16.87
N ALA A 54 5.74 -10.37 -15.57
CA ALA A 54 6.97 -9.95 -14.93
C ALA A 54 8.10 -10.98 -15.21
N ASN A 55 9.15 -10.53 -15.88
CA ASN A 55 10.31 -11.33 -16.25
C ASN A 55 11.18 -11.66 -15.01
N PRO A 56 11.72 -12.89 -14.84
CA PRO A 56 11.51 -14.10 -15.66
C PRO A 56 10.53 -15.13 -15.09
N GLU A 57 10.06 -14.99 -13.85
CA GLU A 57 9.38 -16.10 -13.15
C GLU A 57 7.98 -15.77 -12.61
N CYS A 58 7.42 -14.60 -12.94
CA CYS A 58 6.12 -14.18 -12.42
C CYS A 58 5.18 -13.79 -13.56
N THR A 59 4.20 -14.64 -13.87
CA THR A 59 3.08 -14.24 -14.73
C THR A 59 2.02 -13.56 -13.87
N GLY A 60 1.55 -12.38 -14.26
CA GLY A 60 0.42 -11.72 -13.60
C GLY A 60 0.80 -10.77 -12.45
N GLU A 61 0.04 -10.80 -11.36
CA GLU A 61 0.17 -9.84 -10.26
C GLU A 61 1.52 -9.97 -9.50
N ILE A 62 2.03 -8.83 -9.02
CA ILE A 62 3.08 -8.81 -7.99
C ILE A 62 2.58 -8.03 -6.77
N SER A 63 2.96 -8.52 -5.59
CA SER A 63 2.67 -7.88 -4.30
C SER A 63 3.98 -7.56 -3.61
N PRO A 64 4.65 -6.45 -3.98
CA PRO A 64 5.99 -6.12 -3.50
C PRO A 64 6.03 -5.75 -2.00
N LEU A 65 4.91 -5.30 -1.43
CA LEU A 65 4.84 -4.80 -0.05
C LEU A 65 3.47 -5.10 0.57
N GLU A 66 3.49 -5.67 1.78
CA GLU A 66 2.35 -5.86 2.66
C GLU A 66 2.75 -5.50 4.09
N GLY A 67 1.85 -4.90 4.86
CA GLY A 67 2.14 -4.58 6.24
C GLY A 67 0.95 -4.01 6.98
N TYR A 68 1.25 -3.24 8.01
CA TYR A 68 0.25 -2.52 8.78
C TYR A 68 0.71 -1.07 8.95
N LEU A 69 -0.25 -0.19 9.14
CA LEU A 69 -0.05 1.21 9.49
C LEU A 69 -0.77 1.43 10.82
N ASP A 70 0.00 1.83 11.82
CA ASP A 70 -0.56 2.14 13.13
C ASP A 70 -1.40 3.41 13.04
N LEU A 71 -2.65 3.28 13.47
CA LEU A 71 -3.63 4.34 13.41
C LEU A 71 -3.69 5.11 14.75
N VAL A 72 -3.11 4.54 15.80
CA VAL A 72 -3.02 5.08 17.16
C VAL A 72 -1.67 4.64 17.73
N ASP A 73 -1.05 5.49 18.56
CA ASP A 73 0.21 5.19 19.24
C ASP A 73 0.18 3.86 20.02
N GLU A 74 1.30 3.12 19.99
CA GLU A 74 1.42 1.69 20.33
C GLU A 74 0.93 1.34 21.75
N ASP A 75 0.97 2.30 22.67
CA ASP A 75 0.66 2.10 24.08
C ASP A 75 -0.83 1.98 24.40
N SER A 76 -1.74 2.32 23.47
CA SER A 76 -3.18 2.30 23.78
C SER A 76 -4.05 1.79 22.63
N SER A 77 -4.34 0.48 22.67
CA SER A 77 -5.30 -0.24 21.83
C SER A 77 -4.84 -0.47 20.37
N ARG A 78 -4.84 -1.75 19.96
CA ARG A 78 -4.44 -2.25 18.63
C ARG A 78 -5.37 -1.77 17.52
N ARG A 79 -5.33 -0.48 17.17
CA ARG A 79 -5.98 0.07 15.99
C ARG A 79 -4.90 0.26 14.93
N TYR A 80 -4.99 -0.54 13.89
CA TYR A 80 -4.12 -0.49 12.73
C TYR A 80 -4.96 -0.71 11.48
N ALA A 81 -4.45 -0.24 10.34
CA ALA A 81 -4.91 -0.69 9.04
C ALA A 81 -3.86 -1.65 8.47
N SER A 82 -4.24 -2.87 8.10
CA SER A 82 -3.35 -3.64 7.23
C SER A 82 -3.39 -3.03 5.83
N PHE A 83 -2.29 -3.10 5.11
CA PHE A 83 -2.24 -2.64 3.74
C PHE A 83 -1.46 -3.60 2.85
N SER A 84 -1.83 -3.65 1.58
CA SER A 84 -1.10 -4.36 0.53
C SER A 84 -0.95 -3.45 -0.69
N LEU A 85 0.26 -3.41 -1.24
CA LEU A 85 0.57 -2.76 -2.50
C LEU A 85 0.73 -3.85 -3.56
N ILE A 86 -0.06 -3.75 -4.61
CA ILE A 86 -0.14 -4.71 -5.69
C ILE A 86 0.07 -3.99 -7.01
N ILE A 87 0.87 -4.56 -7.91
CA ILE A 87 0.93 -4.16 -9.31
C ILE A 87 0.31 -5.27 -10.13
N TRP A 88 -0.67 -4.93 -10.97
CA TRP A 88 -1.47 -5.91 -11.69
C TRP A 88 -1.57 -5.55 -13.17
N PRO A 89 -1.33 -6.50 -14.08
CA PRO A 89 -1.77 -6.39 -15.46
C PRO A 89 -3.27 -6.09 -15.59
N LYS A 90 -3.60 -5.03 -16.31
CA LYS A 90 -4.98 -4.68 -16.67
C LYS A 90 -5.68 -5.81 -17.43
N SER A 91 -4.93 -6.58 -18.22
CA SER A 91 -5.45 -7.72 -19.00
C SER A 91 -6.06 -8.79 -18.11
N ASP A 92 -5.39 -9.09 -17.01
CA ASP A 92 -5.75 -10.17 -16.08
C ASP A 92 -6.97 -9.81 -15.27
N LEU A 93 -7.15 -8.50 -15.06
CA LEU A 93 -8.33 -7.90 -14.45
C LEU A 93 -9.48 -7.65 -15.44
N GLY A 94 -9.27 -7.96 -16.73
CA GLY A 94 -10.24 -7.70 -17.79
C GLY A 94 -10.51 -6.21 -18.04
N LEU A 95 -9.62 -5.31 -17.62
CA LEU A 95 -9.76 -3.86 -17.77
C LEU A 95 -9.40 -3.39 -19.18
N HIS A 96 -9.81 -2.16 -19.51
CA HIS A 96 -9.43 -1.52 -20.76
C HIS A 96 -7.90 -1.33 -20.85
N GLN A 97 -7.31 -1.70 -21.99
CA GLN A 97 -5.89 -1.44 -22.30
C GLN A 97 -5.75 -0.01 -22.81
N GLY A 98 -4.97 0.83 -22.14
CA GLY A 98 -4.79 2.25 -22.47
C GLY A 98 -4.91 3.18 -21.26
N ARG A 99 -4.77 4.48 -21.53
CA ARG A 99 -4.62 5.52 -20.50
C ARG A 99 -5.89 5.81 -19.69
N TRP A 100 -5.76 5.82 -18.37
CA TRP A 100 -6.73 6.41 -17.44
C TRP A 100 -6.59 7.93 -17.41
N ASN A 101 -7.09 8.60 -18.46
CA ASN A 101 -7.01 10.05 -18.61
C ASN A 101 -8.31 10.80 -18.23
N THR A 102 -9.39 10.07 -17.94
CA THR A 102 -10.67 10.64 -17.51
C THR A 102 -11.28 9.82 -16.39
N SER A 103 -12.04 10.48 -15.51
CA SER A 103 -12.72 9.78 -14.41
C SER A 103 -13.73 8.73 -14.89
N ASN A 104 -14.30 8.87 -16.10
CA ASN A 104 -15.26 7.90 -16.63
C ASN A 104 -14.60 6.56 -16.96
N ILE A 105 -13.38 6.59 -17.52
CA ILE A 105 -12.61 5.38 -17.81
C ILE A 105 -12.26 4.67 -16.50
N VAL A 106 -11.78 5.41 -15.51
CA VAL A 106 -11.44 4.87 -14.17
C VAL A 106 -12.65 4.18 -13.53
N ARG A 107 -13.83 4.83 -13.52
CA ARG A 107 -15.05 4.24 -12.97
C ARG A 107 -15.48 2.98 -13.71
N PHE A 108 -15.49 3.04 -15.04
CA PHE A 108 -15.87 1.91 -15.88
C PHE A 108 -14.98 0.69 -15.61
N ASP A 109 -13.67 0.87 -15.58
CA ASP A 109 -12.72 -0.21 -15.33
C ASP A 109 -12.87 -0.79 -13.92
N ILE A 110 -12.97 0.06 -12.89
CA ILE A 110 -13.15 -0.41 -11.52
C ILE A 110 -14.49 -1.15 -11.36
N LEU A 111 -15.59 -0.70 -11.95
CA LEU A 111 -16.85 -1.46 -11.93
C LEU A 111 -16.71 -2.83 -12.60
N LYS A 112 -15.98 -2.88 -13.72
CA LYS A 112 -15.76 -4.12 -14.45
C LYS A 112 -14.97 -5.12 -13.61
N LEU A 113 -13.97 -4.67 -12.87
CA LEU A 113 -13.21 -5.48 -11.92
C LEU A 113 -14.14 -6.19 -10.91
N PHE A 114 -15.07 -5.46 -10.30
CA PHE A 114 -15.97 -6.01 -9.29
C PHE A 114 -17.18 -6.78 -9.86
N SER A 115 -17.33 -6.85 -11.18
CA SER A 115 -18.48 -7.53 -11.80
C SER A 115 -18.52 -9.04 -11.53
N SER A 116 -17.37 -9.66 -11.21
CA SER A 116 -17.27 -11.07 -10.83
C SER A 116 -17.71 -11.35 -9.39
N ASP A 117 -17.83 -10.33 -8.55
CA ASP A 117 -17.96 -10.49 -7.10
C ASP A 117 -19.40 -10.75 -6.66
N SER A 118 -20.33 -10.85 -7.62
CA SER A 118 -21.69 -11.31 -7.37
C SER A 118 -21.73 -12.68 -6.68
N LYS A 119 -20.74 -13.54 -6.94
CA LYS A 119 -20.61 -14.85 -6.31
C LYS A 119 -20.23 -14.77 -4.82
N LEU A 120 -19.44 -13.77 -4.44
CA LEU A 120 -19.00 -13.59 -3.05
C LEU A 120 -20.15 -13.23 -2.12
N VAL A 121 -21.23 -12.62 -2.62
CA VAL A 121 -22.45 -12.35 -1.85
C VAL A 121 -23.18 -13.62 -1.45
N GLU A 122 -23.13 -14.65 -2.31
CA GLU A 122 -23.74 -15.94 -1.99
C GLU A 122 -23.00 -16.64 -0.85
N GLU A 123 -21.67 -16.51 -0.83
CA GLU A 123 -20.82 -17.09 0.21
C GLU A 123 -20.84 -16.27 1.50
N TRP A 124 -20.83 -14.94 1.40
CA TRP A 124 -20.71 -14.00 2.50
C TRP A 124 -21.86 -12.97 2.48
N PRO A 125 -22.91 -13.16 3.29
CA PRO A 125 -24.14 -12.36 3.22
C PRO A 125 -23.97 -10.85 3.45
N ASN A 126 -22.90 -10.43 4.11
CA ASN A 126 -22.58 -9.02 4.39
C ASN A 126 -21.49 -8.46 3.47
N TYR A 127 -21.13 -9.19 2.42
CA TYR A 127 -20.18 -8.73 1.44
C TYR A 127 -20.80 -7.62 0.60
N SER A 128 -20.11 -6.49 0.54
CA SER A 128 -20.48 -5.36 -0.31
C SER A 128 -19.38 -5.12 -1.34
N TYR A 129 -19.77 -4.63 -2.51
CA TYR A 129 -18.89 -4.21 -3.58
C TYR A 129 -19.59 -3.14 -4.42
N PRO A 130 -18.84 -2.33 -5.19
CA PRO A 130 -19.40 -1.30 -6.07
C PRO A 130 -20.29 -1.90 -7.16
N LYS A 131 -21.48 -1.35 -7.36
CA LYS A 131 -22.43 -1.78 -8.41
C LYS A 131 -22.74 -0.66 -9.40
N PHE A 132 -22.54 0.58 -9.00
CA PHE A 132 -22.86 1.77 -9.77
C PHE A 132 -21.68 2.72 -9.82
N ASP A 133 -21.60 3.55 -10.85
CA ASP A 133 -20.54 4.57 -10.99
C ASP A 133 -20.45 5.50 -9.78
N SER A 134 -21.58 5.76 -9.11
CA SER A 134 -21.65 6.57 -7.89
C SER A 134 -20.96 5.95 -6.69
N ASP A 135 -20.72 4.65 -6.71
CA ASP A 135 -20.02 3.92 -5.64
C ASP A 135 -18.49 4.08 -5.77
N ILE A 136 -18.01 4.62 -6.89
CA ILE A 136 -16.59 4.84 -7.16
C ILE A 136 -16.28 6.33 -7.16
N ARG A 137 -15.44 6.72 -6.22
CA ARG A 137 -14.89 8.06 -6.16
C ARG A 137 -13.65 8.13 -7.05
N VAL A 138 -13.49 9.23 -7.77
CA VAL A 138 -12.25 9.49 -8.52
C VAL A 138 -11.70 10.80 -8.03
N LEU A 139 -10.45 10.74 -7.57
CA LEU A 139 -9.71 11.84 -6.96
C LEU A 139 -8.50 12.16 -7.83
N THR A 140 -7.97 13.37 -7.66
CA THR A 140 -6.67 13.75 -8.23
C THR A 140 -5.70 13.99 -7.09
N ILE A 141 -4.63 13.20 -7.01
CA ILE A 141 -3.58 13.29 -5.99
C ILE A 141 -2.25 13.30 -6.74
N LYS A 142 -1.41 14.31 -6.49
CA LYS A 142 -0.14 14.53 -7.22
C LYS A 142 -0.28 14.39 -8.74
N ASP A 143 -1.25 15.11 -9.31
CA ASP A 143 -1.57 15.11 -10.75
C ASP A 143 -1.95 13.75 -11.36
N ARG A 144 -2.22 12.73 -10.53
CA ARG A 144 -2.67 11.40 -10.97
C ARG A 144 -4.12 11.14 -10.58
N LEU A 145 -4.85 10.44 -11.45
CA LEU A 145 -6.20 9.99 -11.15
C LEU A 145 -6.15 8.73 -10.29
N TRP A 146 -6.77 8.82 -9.11
CA TRP A 146 -6.96 7.71 -8.19
C TRP A 146 -8.45 7.35 -8.12
N GLY A 147 -8.78 6.13 -8.48
CA GLY A 147 -10.10 5.56 -8.22
C GLY A 147 -10.15 4.96 -6.82
N HIS A 148 -11.23 5.21 -6.07
CA HIS A 148 -11.48 4.64 -4.76
C HIS A 148 -12.79 3.87 -4.78
N ALA A 149 -12.75 2.64 -4.26
CA ALA A 149 -13.89 1.78 -4.07
C ALA A 149 -13.81 1.10 -2.71
N VAL A 150 -14.97 0.86 -2.10
CA VAL A 150 -15.10 0.08 -0.87
C VAL A 150 -15.67 -1.28 -1.21
N ALA A 151 -15.05 -2.33 -0.71
CA ALA A 151 -15.52 -3.70 -0.86
C ALA A 151 -15.27 -4.50 0.44
N GLY A 152 -15.71 -5.76 0.45
CA GLY A 152 -15.47 -6.65 1.57
C GLY A 152 -16.67 -6.78 2.52
N ASN A 153 -16.46 -7.59 3.55
CA ASN A 153 -17.47 -7.86 4.57
C ASN A 153 -17.54 -6.68 5.52
N TYR A 154 -18.75 -6.15 5.71
CA TYR A 154 -18.95 -4.92 6.49
C TYR A 154 -18.10 -3.74 6.01
N GLN A 155 -17.81 -3.65 4.71
CA GLN A 155 -17.07 -2.52 4.12
C GLN A 155 -15.68 -2.31 4.73
N ASP A 156 -15.01 -3.41 5.05
CA ASP A 156 -13.73 -3.41 5.73
C ASP A 156 -12.54 -3.07 4.85
N THR A 157 -12.69 -3.18 3.52
CA THR A 157 -11.59 -3.03 2.58
C THR A 157 -11.79 -1.80 1.72
N ASP A 158 -10.92 -0.80 1.90
CA ASP A 158 -10.79 0.35 1.02
C ASP A 158 -9.73 0.06 -0.05
N GLN A 159 -10.09 0.16 -1.32
CA GLN A 159 -9.19 -0.10 -2.44
C GLN A 159 -9.00 1.18 -3.25
N PHE A 160 -7.74 1.56 -3.43
CA PHE A 160 -7.31 2.68 -4.26
C PHE A 160 -6.58 2.16 -5.49
N PHE A 161 -6.92 2.69 -6.64
CA PHE A 161 -6.41 2.27 -7.94
C PHE A 161 -5.82 3.47 -8.66
N THR A 162 -4.61 3.35 -9.19
CA THR A 162 -4.06 4.32 -10.14
C THR A 162 -3.39 3.60 -11.29
N GLU A 163 -3.41 4.23 -12.46
CA GLU A 163 -2.61 3.77 -13.57
C GLU A 163 -1.12 3.93 -13.28
N LEU A 164 -0.34 2.90 -13.61
CA LEU A 164 1.11 2.95 -13.70
C LEU A 164 1.56 3.09 -15.15
N THR A 165 1.08 2.21 -16.03
CA THR A 165 1.28 2.26 -17.49
C THR A 165 -0.04 1.96 -18.23
N GLU A 166 -0.04 1.95 -19.56
CA GLU A 166 -1.25 1.61 -20.32
C GLU A 166 -1.74 0.18 -20.04
N GLU A 167 -0.83 -0.68 -19.58
CA GLU A 167 -1.01 -2.10 -19.32
C GLU A 167 -1.06 -2.44 -17.83
N LEU A 168 -0.57 -1.57 -16.94
CA LEU A 168 -0.41 -1.84 -15.51
C LEU A 168 -1.22 -0.89 -14.63
N VAL A 169 -1.83 -1.45 -13.58
CA VAL A 169 -2.49 -0.70 -12.51
C VAL A 169 -1.79 -0.97 -11.18
N ILE A 170 -1.65 0.08 -10.37
CA ILE A 170 -1.31 -0.03 -8.94
C ILE A 170 -2.62 -0.16 -8.17
N VAL A 171 -2.69 -1.14 -7.28
CA VAL A 171 -3.77 -1.31 -6.32
C VAL A 171 -3.21 -1.23 -4.91
N LEU A 172 -3.68 -0.25 -4.14
CA LEU A 172 -3.44 -0.16 -2.70
C LEU A 172 -4.72 -0.60 -1.99
N ARG A 173 -4.65 -1.69 -1.24
CA ARG A 173 -5.77 -2.15 -0.42
C ARG A 173 -5.47 -1.88 1.04
N PHE A 174 -6.38 -1.23 1.73
CA PHE A 174 -6.34 -1.05 3.18
C PHE A 174 -7.49 -1.81 3.83
N ASN A 175 -7.20 -2.52 4.92
CA ASN A 175 -8.22 -3.09 5.78
C ASN A 175 -8.10 -2.52 7.19
N ALA A 176 -9.07 -1.68 7.56
CA ALA A 176 -9.15 -1.04 8.87
C ALA A 176 -10.20 -1.69 9.80
N SER A 177 -10.66 -2.92 9.51
CA SER A 177 -11.58 -3.65 10.40
C SER A 177 -11.14 -3.72 11.87
N PRO A 178 -9.84 -3.70 12.25
CA PRO A 178 -9.45 -3.62 13.65
C PRO A 178 -9.91 -2.35 14.38
N CYS A 179 -10.35 -1.31 13.66
CA CYS A 179 -10.81 -0.05 14.24
C CYS A 179 -12.26 -0.07 14.76
N TRP A 180 -13.02 -1.11 14.43
CA TRP A 180 -14.42 -1.25 14.85
C TRP A 180 -14.77 -2.72 15.14
N PRO A 181 -15.94 -3.01 15.75
CA PRO A 181 -16.36 -4.39 16.00
C PRO A 181 -16.45 -5.21 14.71
N ARG A 182 -15.96 -6.44 14.74
CA ARG A 182 -15.84 -7.33 13.55
C ARG A 182 -17.18 -7.69 12.88
N ASP A 183 -18.29 -7.52 13.60
CA ASP A 183 -19.64 -7.89 13.19
C ASP A 183 -20.54 -6.67 12.92
N ALA A 184 -19.94 -5.48 12.78
CA ALA A 184 -20.66 -4.25 12.56
C ALA A 184 -20.08 -3.44 11.40
N LEU A 185 -20.95 -2.64 10.77
CA LEU A 185 -20.51 -1.60 9.85
C LEU A 185 -19.68 -0.55 10.59
N PRO A 186 -18.68 0.06 9.92
CA PRO A 186 -17.84 1.07 10.52
C PRO A 186 -18.68 2.29 10.95
N PRO A 187 -18.52 2.81 12.18
CA PRO A 187 -19.11 4.08 12.59
C PRO A 187 -18.66 5.21 11.65
N ALA A 188 -19.58 6.11 11.27
CA ALA A 188 -19.33 7.11 10.24
C ALA A 188 -18.19 8.08 10.56
N ASP A 189 -18.05 8.46 11.83
CA ASP A 189 -16.97 9.28 12.36
C ASP A 189 -15.61 8.57 12.26
N ILE A 190 -15.55 7.30 12.66
CA ILE A 190 -14.34 6.48 12.55
C ILE A 190 -13.97 6.27 11.08
N LYS A 191 -14.94 5.94 10.22
CA LYS A 191 -14.70 5.73 8.78
C LYS A 191 -14.18 7.00 8.11
N SER A 192 -14.75 8.16 8.44
CA SER A 192 -14.27 9.45 7.92
C SER A 192 -12.83 9.71 8.35
N HIS A 193 -12.52 9.48 9.63
CA HIS A 193 -11.19 9.67 10.16
C HIS A 193 -10.17 8.76 9.46
N VAL A 194 -10.43 7.45 9.38
CA VAL A 194 -9.59 6.48 8.68
C VAL A 194 -9.39 6.85 7.20
N MET A 195 -10.42 7.37 6.54
CA MET A 195 -10.30 7.85 5.15
C MET A 195 -9.34 9.03 5.03
N ASP A 196 -9.38 10.00 5.96
CA ASP A 196 -8.45 11.13 5.96
C ASP A 196 -6.99 10.66 6.07
N PHE A 197 -6.73 9.63 6.87
CA PHE A 197 -5.40 9.00 6.96
C PHE A 197 -4.97 8.34 5.65
N PHE A 198 -5.85 7.56 5.00
CA PHE A 198 -5.52 6.94 3.71
C PHE A 198 -5.24 7.97 2.63
N LEU A 199 -6.01 9.06 2.58
CA LEU A 199 -5.74 10.16 1.66
C LEU A 199 -4.39 10.83 1.97
N GLY A 200 -4.08 11.04 3.25
CA GLY A 200 -2.76 11.49 3.69
C GLY A 200 -1.65 10.55 3.23
N TYR A 201 -1.82 9.23 3.37
CA TYR A 201 -0.84 8.24 2.91
C TYR A 201 -0.55 8.36 1.41
N LEU A 202 -1.58 8.56 0.58
CA LEU A 202 -1.42 8.72 -0.87
C LEU A 202 -0.63 10.00 -1.23
N GLU A 203 -0.71 11.05 -0.40
CA GLU A 203 0.16 12.24 -0.54
C GLU A 203 1.63 11.94 -0.18
N HIS A 204 1.94 10.80 0.43
CA HIS A 204 3.31 10.32 0.68
C HIS A 204 3.70 9.13 -0.19
N PHE A 205 2.82 8.69 -1.08
CA PHE A 205 3.10 7.67 -2.08
C PHE A 205 3.63 8.34 -3.35
N ASP A 206 4.82 7.96 -3.80
CA ASP A 206 5.47 8.57 -4.97
C ASP A 206 5.57 7.58 -6.12
N ILE A 207 5.27 8.06 -7.34
CA ILE A 207 5.42 7.32 -8.60
C ILE A 207 6.13 8.23 -9.59
N ILE A 208 7.45 8.06 -9.69
CA ILE A 208 8.35 8.93 -10.45
C ILE A 208 8.76 8.20 -11.73
N GLN A 209 8.52 8.81 -12.88
CA GLN A 209 8.98 8.24 -14.16
C GLN A 209 10.49 8.43 -14.30
N LEU A 210 11.23 7.39 -14.65
CA LEU A 210 12.68 7.50 -14.88
C LEU A 210 12.95 8.50 -16.01
N GLY A 211 13.96 9.36 -15.80
CA GLY A 211 14.31 10.45 -16.71
C GLY A 211 13.41 11.70 -16.61
N SER A 212 12.35 11.69 -15.79
CA SER A 212 11.59 12.92 -15.48
C SER A 212 12.33 13.85 -14.51
N VAL A 213 13.25 13.30 -13.73
CA VAL A 213 14.16 14.00 -12.81
C VAL A 213 15.59 13.46 -12.98
N PRO A 214 16.63 14.20 -12.55
CA PRO A 214 17.99 13.68 -12.46
C PRO A 214 18.09 12.39 -11.63
N ASN A 215 19.02 11.51 -11.96
CA ASN A 215 19.17 10.22 -11.26
C ASN A 215 19.54 10.39 -9.79
N GLU A 216 20.23 11.47 -9.44
CA GLU A 216 20.60 11.83 -8.06
C GLU A 216 19.39 12.22 -7.21
N GLU A 217 18.28 12.62 -7.84
CA GLU A 217 17.02 12.96 -7.17
C GLU A 217 16.09 11.75 -7.04
N LEU A 218 16.41 10.61 -7.67
CA LEU A 218 15.62 9.39 -7.52
C LEU A 218 15.86 8.74 -6.15
N PRO A 219 14.81 8.37 -5.40
CA PRO A 219 14.99 7.66 -4.15
C PRO A 219 15.65 6.30 -4.41
N PRO A 220 16.71 5.93 -3.66
CA PRO A 220 17.46 4.71 -3.93
C PRO A 220 16.58 3.46 -3.72
N LEU A 221 16.85 2.40 -4.47
CA LEU A 221 16.11 1.13 -4.38
C LEU A 221 16.46 0.41 -3.08
N GLY A 222 15.43 -0.12 -2.40
CA GLY A 222 15.63 -0.87 -1.18
C GLY A 222 14.56 -0.63 -0.12
N PHE A 223 14.80 -1.23 1.04
CA PHE A 223 14.06 -0.98 2.27
C PHE A 223 14.92 -0.14 3.22
N TYR A 224 14.35 0.94 3.74
CA TYR A 224 15.00 1.89 4.64
C TYR A 224 14.18 1.98 5.93
N PRO A 225 14.65 1.37 7.03
CA PRO A 225 13.91 1.37 8.29
C PRO A 225 13.77 2.79 8.87
N SER A 226 12.70 3.00 9.64
CA SER A 226 12.39 4.28 10.31
C SER A 226 13.43 4.61 11.37
N GLN A 227 13.80 3.61 12.17
CA GLN A 227 14.90 3.68 13.12
C GLN A 227 16.15 3.18 12.40
N ARG A 228 17.09 4.09 12.17
CA ARG A 228 18.43 3.71 11.75
C ARG A 228 19.19 3.32 13.00
N ASP A 229 19.67 2.09 13.08
CA ASP A 229 20.79 1.80 13.96
C ASP A 229 21.94 2.70 13.50
N GLU A 230 22.13 3.82 14.19
CA GLU A 230 23.33 4.61 14.05
C GLU A 230 24.47 3.71 14.50
N LYS A 231 25.12 3.07 13.53
CA LYS A 231 26.39 2.41 13.76
C LYS A 231 27.33 3.49 14.28
N GLU A 232 27.66 3.40 15.56
CA GLU A 232 28.61 4.31 16.20
C GLU A 232 29.90 4.29 15.35
N ILE A 233 30.30 5.48 14.90
CA ILE A 233 31.45 5.66 14.03
C ILE A 233 32.56 6.18 14.92
N ASP A 234 33.72 5.53 14.92
CA ASP A 234 34.86 6.01 15.69
C ASP A 234 35.43 7.32 15.10
N ALA A 235 36.35 7.94 15.83
CA ALA A 235 37.00 9.19 15.42
C ALA A 235 37.76 9.09 14.08
N ASP A 236 38.00 7.87 13.59
CA ASP A 236 38.69 7.57 12.33
C ASP A 236 37.72 7.17 11.20
N GLY A 237 36.40 7.24 11.43
CA GLY A 237 35.37 6.99 10.43
C GLY A 237 35.07 5.51 10.18
N GLN A 238 35.49 4.61 11.07
CA GLN A 238 35.15 3.19 11.00
C GLN A 238 33.91 2.87 11.84
N THR A 239 33.07 1.97 11.32
CA THR A 239 31.98 1.37 12.09
C THR A 239 32.54 0.62 13.30
N ILE A 240 32.16 1.03 14.50
CA ILE A 240 32.47 0.29 15.73
C ILE A 240 31.67 -1.01 15.68
N GLN A 241 32.37 -2.14 15.52
CA GLN A 241 31.76 -3.46 15.72
C GLN A 241 31.52 -3.64 17.22
N GLN A 242 30.25 -3.60 17.64
CA GLN A 242 29.90 -4.08 18.98
C GLN A 242 30.24 -5.57 19.04
N SER A 243 31.23 -5.91 19.86
CA SER A 243 31.51 -7.31 20.20
C SER A 243 30.25 -7.94 20.79
N PRO A 244 29.87 -9.16 20.41
CA PRO A 244 28.83 -9.87 21.16
C PRO A 244 29.35 -10.02 22.58
N ASP A 245 28.61 -9.50 23.56
CA ASP A 245 28.96 -9.59 24.97
C ASP A 245 29.26 -11.04 25.35
N SER A 246 30.54 -11.33 25.44
CA SER A 246 31.05 -12.50 26.12
C SER A 246 31.19 -12.16 27.59
N SER A 247 30.59 -13.02 28.42
CA SER A 247 30.58 -13.08 29.89
C SER A 247 29.32 -12.44 30.52
N ILE A 248 28.58 -13.12 31.40
CA ILE A 248 29.04 -13.98 32.49
C ILE A 248 28.05 -15.15 32.72
N ASN A 249 28.60 -16.37 32.67
CA ASN A 249 28.11 -17.50 33.46
C ASN A 249 28.19 -17.09 34.93
N ASP A 250 27.07 -17.03 35.64
CA ASP A 250 27.08 -17.33 37.06
C ASP A 250 25.83 -18.15 37.43
N SER A 251 26.15 -19.36 37.86
CA SER A 251 25.32 -20.32 38.56
C SER A 251 24.77 -19.77 39.89
N ASP A 252 23.70 -20.41 40.35
CA ASP A 252 23.03 -20.32 41.67
C ASP A 252 21.95 -19.23 41.81
N TRP A 253 20.68 -19.61 41.68
CA TRP A 253 19.69 -19.89 42.76
C TRP A 253 18.32 -20.25 42.17
#